data_AF-A0A967YJ50-F1
#
_entry.id   AF-A0A967YJ50-F1
#
_cell.length_a   1.000
_cell.length_b   1.000
_cell.length_c   1.000
_cell.angle_alpha   90.00
_cell.angle_beta   90.00
_cell.angle_gamma   90.00
#
_symmetry.space_group_name_H-M   'P 1'
#
loop_
_entity.id
_entity.type
_entity.pdbx_description
1 polymer ?
#
loop_
_entity_poly.entity_id
_entity_poly.type
_entity_poly.pdbx_seq_one_letter_code
_entity_poly.pdbx_strand_id
1 'polypeptide(L)'
;MRAHALRLLGAAFAVTLVVTGCATPPTQEMSDARQAIGSARGVEASQYAPRSMQDAERLLDDAERSLKQGRYDTARDEALEARQAAMRAREVAVAIADARAAVAQAKARGNDPSAAERLIGEAQAAGRDGDESRAWELATEALRSLQ
;
A
#
# COMPACT_ATOMS: atom_id res chain seq x y z
N MET A 1 -59.85 26.46 16.21
CA MET A 1 -58.97 25.46 15.58
C MET A 1 -59.14 25.55 14.07
N ARG A 2 -58.03 25.81 13.35
CA ARG A 2 -57.67 25.32 12.00
C ARG A 2 -58.66 25.64 10.85
N ALA A 3 -58.25 26.09 9.67
CA ALA A 3 -56.94 26.25 9.08
C ALA A 3 -57.09 27.34 8.01
N HIS A 4 -56.05 28.15 7.86
CA HIS A 4 -55.90 29.12 6.80
C HIS A 4 -55.96 28.42 5.44
N ALA A 5 -57.16 28.33 4.87
CA ALA A 5 -57.38 28.07 3.46
C ALA A 5 -57.00 29.33 2.67
N LEU A 6 -55.73 29.74 2.79
CA LEU A 6 -55.18 30.81 2.00
C LEU A 6 -54.75 30.19 0.67
N ARG A 7 -55.69 30.25 -0.27
CA ARG A 7 -55.46 29.93 -1.67
C ARG A 7 -54.40 30.87 -2.24
N LEU A 8 -53.36 30.25 -2.81
CA LEU A 8 -52.73 30.61 -4.07
C LEU A 8 -52.21 32.06 -4.20
N LEU A 9 -50.95 32.28 -3.84
CA LEU A 9 -50.11 33.30 -4.49
C LEU A 9 -48.62 32.99 -4.31
N GLY A 10 -48.01 32.53 -5.40
CA GLY A 10 -46.64 32.90 -5.78
C GLY A 10 -45.50 32.40 -4.89
N ALA A 11 -45.03 31.18 -5.17
CA ALA A 11 -43.63 30.89 -5.50
C ALA A 11 -43.41 29.39 -5.31
N ALA A 12 -43.56 28.63 -6.40
CA ALA A 12 -42.96 27.32 -6.50
C ALA A 12 -41.44 27.51 -6.37
N PHE A 13 -40.91 27.34 -5.16
CA PHE A 13 -39.48 27.26 -4.92
C PHE A 13 -39.03 25.87 -5.38
N ALA A 14 -39.04 25.67 -6.69
CA ALA A 14 -38.40 24.53 -7.33
C ALA A 14 -36.88 24.73 -7.18
N VAL A 15 -36.35 24.34 -6.02
CA VAL A 15 -34.91 24.22 -5.80
C VAL A 15 -34.44 23.08 -6.69
N THR A 16 -34.08 23.44 -7.91
CA THR A 16 -33.36 22.55 -8.80
C THR A 16 -31.93 22.52 -8.26
N LEU A 17 -31.66 21.58 -7.36
CA LEU A 17 -30.30 21.22 -6.94
C LEU A 17 -29.59 20.64 -8.17
N VAL A 18 -29.00 21.51 -8.98
CA VAL A 18 -28.05 21.11 -10.00
C VAL A 18 -26.79 20.70 -9.25
N VAL A 19 -26.64 19.38 -9.03
CA VAL A 19 -25.38 18.81 -8.57
C VAL A 19 -24.42 18.86 -9.75
N THR A 20 -23.75 20.00 -9.93
CA THR A 20 -22.58 20.07 -10.80
C THR A 20 -21.48 19.24 -10.14
N GLY A 21 -21.12 18.12 -10.76
CA GLY A 21 -20.09 17.20 -10.26
C GLY A 21 -18.73 17.89 -10.21
N CYS A 22 -18.35 18.39 -9.03
CA CYS A 22 -16.97 18.76 -8.75
C CYS A 22 -16.20 17.46 -8.48
N ALA A 23 -15.48 16.94 -9.47
CA ALA A 23 -14.48 15.92 -9.20
C ALA A 23 -13.41 16.56 -8.30
N THR A 24 -13.32 16.11 -7.05
CA THR A 24 -12.35 16.61 -6.08
C THR A 24 -11.00 15.92 -6.26
N PRO A 25 -9.87 16.66 -6.20
CA PRO A 25 -8.54 16.05 -6.21
C PRO A 25 -8.38 14.95 -5.13
N PRO A 26 -7.74 13.79 -5.44
CA PRO A 26 -7.62 12.65 -4.53
C PRO A 26 -6.52 12.84 -3.47
N THR A 27 -6.65 13.85 -2.60
CA THR A 27 -5.59 14.24 -1.66
C THR A 27 -5.27 13.16 -0.62
N GLN A 28 -6.27 12.38 -0.20
CA GLN A 28 -6.11 11.30 0.77
C GLN A 28 -5.31 10.14 0.18
N GLU A 29 -5.70 9.67 -1.01
CA GLU A 29 -5.04 8.56 -1.69
C GLU A 29 -3.57 8.87 -2.01
N MET A 30 -3.30 10.11 -2.45
CA MET A 30 -1.92 10.59 -2.65
C MET A 30 -1.11 10.60 -1.34
N SER A 31 -1.75 10.97 -0.22
CA SER A 31 -1.10 10.95 1.10
C SER A 31 -0.80 9.53 1.57
N ASP A 32 -1.76 8.63 1.43
CA ASP A 32 -1.63 7.23 1.80
C ASP A 32 -0.55 6.52 0.99
N ALA A 33 -0.47 6.79 -0.31
CA ALA A 33 0.59 6.28 -1.18
C ALA A 33 1.98 6.71 -0.70
N ARG A 34 2.17 8.01 -0.42
CA ARG A 34 3.44 8.54 0.11
C ARG A 34 3.81 7.92 1.45
N GLN A 35 2.84 7.79 2.35
CA GLN A 35 3.06 7.17 3.66
C GLN A 35 3.42 5.69 3.53
N ALA A 36 2.75 4.93 2.66
CA ALA A 36 3.04 3.53 2.43
C ALA A 36 4.46 3.34 1.86
N ILE A 37 4.86 4.15 0.88
CA ILE A 37 6.22 4.14 0.32
C ILE A 37 7.26 4.51 1.41
N GLY A 38 6.97 5.51 2.24
CA GLY A 38 7.83 5.87 3.37
C GLY A 38 7.98 4.73 4.37
N SER A 39 6.88 4.05 4.71
CA SER A 39 6.86 2.89 5.60
C SER A 39 7.66 1.71 5.03
N ALA A 40 7.52 1.44 3.74
CA ALA A 40 8.27 0.40 3.04
C ALA A 40 9.78 0.71 3.02
N ARG A 41 10.16 1.97 2.74
CA ARG A 41 11.57 2.41 2.84
C ARG A 41 12.13 2.26 4.26
N GLY A 42 11.31 2.53 5.28
CA GLY A 42 11.71 2.41 6.69
C GLY A 42 12.09 1.00 7.12
N VAL A 43 11.67 -0.03 6.38
CA VAL A 43 12.05 -1.44 6.61
C VAL A 43 12.98 -1.98 5.52
N GLU A 44 13.66 -1.10 4.80
CA GLU A 44 14.61 -1.44 3.73
C GLU A 44 13.99 -2.27 2.60
N ALA A 45 12.71 -2.06 2.29
CA ALA A 45 12.03 -2.84 1.25
C ALA A 45 12.70 -2.77 -0.12
N SER A 46 13.45 -1.70 -0.42
CA SER A 46 14.23 -1.59 -1.66
C SER A 46 15.32 -2.65 -1.79
N GLN A 47 15.76 -3.28 -0.69
CA GLN A 47 16.76 -4.36 -0.71
C GLN A 47 16.14 -5.73 -0.95
N TYR A 48 14.91 -5.94 -0.48
CA TYR A 48 14.26 -7.25 -0.41
C TYR A 48 13.14 -7.43 -1.44
N ALA A 49 12.46 -6.35 -1.81
CA ALA A 49 11.40 -6.31 -2.82
C ALA A 49 11.59 -5.09 -3.75
N PRO A 50 12.73 -5.00 -4.47
CA PRO A 50 13.07 -3.84 -5.29
C PRO A 50 12.04 -3.57 -6.40
N ARG A 51 11.43 -4.61 -6.97
CA ARG A 51 10.45 -4.45 -8.07
C ARG A 51 9.19 -3.73 -7.61
N SER A 52 8.54 -4.17 -6.53
CA SER A 52 7.37 -3.45 -6.02
C SER A 52 7.70 -2.09 -5.44
N MET A 53 8.90 -1.88 -4.89
CA MET A 53 9.33 -0.53 -4.52
C MET A 53 9.42 0.38 -5.74
N GLN A 54 10.05 -0.09 -6.81
CA GLN A 54 10.16 0.66 -8.05
C GLN A 54 8.79 0.93 -8.68
N ASP A 55 7.89 -0.06 -8.67
CA ASP A 55 6.53 0.12 -9.15
C ASP A 55 5.76 1.14 -8.31
N ALA A 56 5.88 1.08 -6.98
CA ALA A 56 5.22 2.04 -6.10
C ALA A 56 5.69 3.48 -6.37
N GLU A 57 7.00 3.68 -6.51
CA GLU A 57 7.58 4.99 -6.79
C GLU A 57 7.17 5.50 -8.19
N ARG A 58 7.20 4.64 -9.20
CA ARG A 58 6.75 4.96 -10.55
C ARG A 58 5.27 5.34 -10.58
N LEU A 59 4.41 4.56 -9.94
CA LEU A 59 2.96 4.80 -9.90
C LEU A 59 2.62 6.09 -9.14
N LEU A 60 3.35 6.42 -8.07
CA LEU A 60 3.17 7.70 -7.40
C LEU A 60 3.55 8.88 -8.32
N ASP A 61 4.64 8.75 -9.06
CA ASP A 61 5.08 9.77 -10.04
C ASP A 61 4.09 9.91 -11.21
N ASP A 62 3.51 8.80 -11.69
CA ASP A 62 2.37 8.79 -12.63
C ASP A 62 1.16 9.53 -12.03
N ALA A 63 0.77 9.22 -10.80
CA ALA A 63 -0.33 9.85 -10.08
C ALA A 63 -0.14 11.37 -9.95
N GLU A 64 1.08 11.82 -9.63
CA GLU A 64 1.42 13.23 -9.55
C GLU A 64 1.32 13.95 -10.91
N ARG A 65 1.68 13.28 -12.01
CA ARG A 65 1.48 13.82 -13.37
C ARG A 65 0.00 13.92 -13.73
N SER A 66 -0.77 12.87 -13.47
CA SER A 66 -2.22 12.85 -13.73
C SER A 66 -2.94 13.92 -12.94
N LEU A 67 -2.56 14.12 -11.67
CA LEU A 67 -3.07 15.19 -10.81
C LEU A 67 -2.79 16.58 -11.41
N LYS A 68 -1.57 16.84 -11.87
CA LYS A 68 -1.18 18.12 -12.51
C LYS A 68 -1.97 18.40 -13.79
N GLN A 69 -2.41 17.35 -14.48
CA GLN A 69 -3.20 17.43 -15.72
C GLN A 69 -4.71 17.51 -15.48
N GLY A 70 -5.16 17.49 -14.21
CA GLY A 70 -6.60 17.48 -13.86
C GLY A 70 -7.28 16.13 -14.08
N ARG A 71 -6.52 15.05 -14.34
CA ARG A 71 -7.03 13.68 -14.50
C ARG A 71 -7.22 13.02 -13.13
N TYR A 72 -8.17 13.52 -12.34
CA TYR A 72 -8.31 13.16 -10.92
C TYR A 72 -8.66 11.68 -10.68
N ASP A 73 -9.52 11.08 -11.49
CA ASP A 73 -9.84 9.65 -11.35
C ASP A 73 -8.60 8.79 -11.66
N THR A 74 -7.87 9.09 -12.73
CA THR A 74 -6.61 8.41 -13.05
C THR A 74 -5.57 8.58 -11.94
N ALA A 75 -5.41 9.79 -11.41
CA ALA A 75 -4.49 10.05 -10.32
C ALA A 75 -4.87 9.27 -9.04
N ARG A 76 -6.17 9.09 -8.78
CA ARG A 76 -6.65 8.30 -7.65
C ARG A 76 -6.27 6.83 -7.82
N ASP A 77 -6.52 6.28 -9.00
CA ASP A 77 -6.25 4.86 -9.29
C ASP A 77 -4.74 4.58 -9.23
N GLU A 78 -3.92 5.43 -9.86
CA GLU A 78 -2.45 5.34 -9.82
C GLU A 78 -1.91 5.44 -8.37
N ALA A 79 -2.48 6.31 -7.53
CA ALA A 79 -2.10 6.43 -6.13
C ALA A 79 -2.48 5.18 -5.29
N LEU A 80 -3.66 4.60 -5.55
CA LEU A 80 -4.08 3.36 -4.90
C LEU A 80 -3.17 2.19 -5.29
N GLU A 81 -2.81 2.07 -6.56
CA GLU A 81 -1.86 1.06 -7.03
C GLU A 81 -0.47 1.28 -6.41
N ALA A 82 0.00 2.52 -6.34
CA ALA A 82 1.27 2.87 -5.70
C ALA A 82 1.30 2.43 -4.22
N ARG A 83 0.22 2.70 -3.49
CA ARG A 83 0.04 2.26 -2.10
C ARG A 83 0.11 0.74 -2.00
N GLN A 84 -0.61 0.01 -2.86
CA GLN A 84 -0.63 -1.45 -2.81
C GLN A 84 0.74 -2.06 -3.12
N ALA A 85 1.46 -1.53 -4.11
CA ALA A 85 2.82 -1.96 -4.42
C ALA A 85 3.76 -1.73 -3.23
N ALA A 86 3.69 -0.56 -2.59
CA ALA A 86 4.49 -0.27 -1.39
C ALA A 86 4.15 -1.22 -0.22
N MET A 87 2.87 -1.56 -0.03
CA MET A 87 2.44 -2.51 1.01
C MET A 87 3.02 -3.91 0.77
N ARG A 88 2.96 -4.43 -0.46
CA ARG A 88 3.57 -5.73 -0.79
C ARG A 88 5.08 -5.75 -0.55
N ALA A 89 5.76 -4.69 -0.99
CA ALA A 89 7.20 -4.55 -0.77
C ALA A 89 7.55 -4.55 0.74
N ARG A 90 6.75 -3.82 1.52
CA ARG A 90 6.89 -3.77 2.99
C ARG A 90 6.65 -5.13 3.64
N GLU A 91 5.62 -5.86 3.22
CA GLU A 91 5.28 -7.18 3.78
C GLU A 91 6.41 -8.19 3.60
N VAL A 92 6.99 -8.27 2.40
CA VAL A 92 8.15 -9.13 2.12
C VAL A 92 9.35 -8.71 2.97
N ALA A 93 9.62 -7.41 3.05
CA ALA A 93 10.74 -6.87 3.80
C ALA A 93 10.64 -7.17 5.31
N VAL A 94 9.45 -6.97 5.90
CA VAL A 94 9.17 -7.27 7.31
C VAL A 94 9.34 -8.76 7.57
N ALA A 95 8.78 -9.63 6.72
CA ALA A 95 8.90 -11.08 6.90
C ALA A 95 10.37 -11.54 6.90
N ILE A 96 11.19 -11.01 5.98
CA ILE A 96 12.62 -11.32 5.91
C ILE A 96 13.37 -10.75 7.13
N ALA A 97 13.04 -9.54 7.57
CA ALA A 97 13.65 -8.92 8.75
C ALA A 97 13.34 -9.71 10.03
N ASP A 98 12.08 -10.11 10.21
CA ASP A 98 11.64 -10.92 11.36
C ASP A 98 12.33 -12.28 11.37
N ALA A 99 12.41 -12.96 10.21
CA ALA A 99 13.12 -14.23 10.08
C ALA A 99 14.61 -14.10 10.45
N ARG A 100 15.28 -13.03 10.00
CA ARG A 100 16.68 -12.75 10.35
C ARG A 100 16.86 -12.48 11.85
N ALA A 101 15.95 -11.73 12.46
CA ALA A 101 15.95 -11.48 13.89
C ALA A 101 15.78 -12.79 14.69
N ALA A 102 14.90 -13.68 14.25
CA ALA A 102 14.70 -15.00 14.86
C ALA A 102 15.96 -15.88 14.74
N VAL A 103 16.61 -15.90 13.57
CA VAL A 103 17.89 -16.59 13.38
C VAL A 103 18.96 -16.07 14.35
N ALA A 104 19.08 -14.75 14.50
CA ALA A 104 20.05 -14.15 15.43
C ALA A 104 19.78 -14.60 16.88
N GLN A 105 18.51 -14.67 17.29
CA GLN A 105 18.13 -15.18 18.62
C GLN A 105 18.44 -16.67 18.78
N ALA A 106 18.18 -17.50 17.76
CA ALA A 106 18.48 -18.92 17.78
C ALA A 106 19.98 -19.18 17.96
N LYS A 107 20.84 -18.43 17.23
CA LYS A 107 22.30 -18.50 17.39
C LYS A 107 22.75 -18.12 18.80
N ALA A 108 22.17 -17.04 19.36
CA ALA A 108 22.50 -16.61 20.72
C ALA A 108 22.14 -17.66 21.79
N ARG A 109 21.17 -18.56 21.50
CA ARG A 109 20.80 -19.69 22.35
C ARG A 109 21.64 -20.95 22.12
N GLY A 110 22.56 -20.93 21.17
CA GLY A 110 23.38 -22.10 20.80
C GLY A 110 22.64 -23.12 19.91
N ASN A 111 21.49 -22.75 19.34
CA ASN A 111 20.78 -23.58 18.37
C ASN A 111 21.44 -23.45 16.99
N ASP A 112 21.27 -24.46 16.13
CA ASP A 112 21.67 -24.41 14.72
C ASP A 112 20.49 -23.96 13.82
N PRO A 113 20.49 -22.73 13.30
CA PRO A 113 19.43 -22.24 12.40
C PRO A 113 19.78 -22.40 10.91
N SER A 114 20.70 -23.29 10.53
CA SER A 114 21.18 -23.44 9.14
C SER A 114 20.05 -23.62 8.11
N ALA A 115 18.99 -24.35 8.46
CA ALA A 115 17.79 -24.49 7.63
C ALA A 115 17.07 -23.14 7.39
N ALA A 116 16.88 -22.35 8.46
CA ALA A 116 16.25 -21.03 8.39
C ALA A 116 17.10 -20.04 7.57
N GLU A 117 18.43 -20.09 7.70
CA GLU A 117 19.34 -19.24 6.94
C GLU A 117 19.25 -19.50 5.43
N ARG A 118 19.17 -20.77 5.03
CA ARG A 118 18.97 -21.14 3.63
C ARG A 118 17.64 -20.61 3.10
N LEU A 119 16.56 -20.80 3.84
CA LEU A 119 15.22 -20.30 3.48
C LEU A 119 15.20 -18.77 3.35
N ILE A 120 15.89 -18.04 4.23
CA ILE A 120 16.02 -16.57 4.14
C ILE A 120 16.81 -16.14 2.89
N GLY A 121 17.84 -16.91 2.50
CA GLY A 121 18.59 -16.67 1.27
C GLY A 121 17.71 -16.86 0.03
N GLU A 122 16.94 -17.94 -0.02
CA GLU A 122 15.97 -18.21 -1.08
C GLU A 122 14.87 -17.13 -1.12
N ALA A 123 14.37 -16.70 0.05
CA ALA A 123 13.37 -15.64 0.15
C ALA A 123 13.85 -14.30 -0.44
N GLN A 124 15.11 -13.93 -0.18
CA GLN A 124 15.70 -12.72 -0.75
C GLN A 124 15.88 -12.81 -2.26
N ALA A 125 16.26 -13.98 -2.78
CA ALA A 125 16.37 -14.19 -4.21
C ALA A 125 14.99 -14.03 -4.88
N ALA A 126 13.97 -14.71 -4.35
CA ALA A 126 12.59 -14.61 -4.83
C ALA A 126 12.08 -13.16 -4.81
N GLY A 127 12.30 -12.43 -3.71
CA GLY A 127 11.87 -11.04 -3.59
C GLY A 127 12.55 -10.10 -4.60
N ARG A 128 13.85 -10.30 -4.88
CA ARG A 128 14.57 -9.54 -5.92
C ARG A 128 14.10 -9.88 -7.33
N ASP A 129 13.72 -11.13 -7.55
CA ASP A 129 13.16 -11.61 -8.82
C ASP A 129 11.69 -11.19 -9.02
N GLY A 130 11.07 -10.60 -8.00
CA GLY A 130 9.67 -10.14 -8.03
C GLY A 130 8.66 -11.21 -7.66
N ASP A 131 9.10 -12.40 -7.23
CA ASP A 131 8.23 -13.46 -6.72
C ASP A 131 7.97 -13.23 -5.23
N GLU A 132 7.13 -12.24 -4.94
CA GLU A 132 6.84 -11.79 -3.58
C GLU A 132 6.07 -12.82 -2.77
N SER A 133 5.18 -13.57 -3.42
CA SER A 133 4.44 -14.66 -2.79
C SER A 133 5.40 -15.74 -2.32
N ARG A 134 6.35 -16.15 -3.17
CA ARG A 134 7.36 -17.13 -2.78
C ARG A 134 8.32 -16.58 -1.73
N ALA A 135 8.71 -15.31 -1.83
CA ALA A 135 9.55 -14.65 -0.83
C ALA A 135 8.91 -14.67 0.56
N TRP A 136 7.64 -14.29 0.66
CA TRP A 136 6.89 -14.31 1.92
C TRP A 136 6.72 -15.72 2.48
N GLU A 137 6.40 -16.70 1.61
CA GLU A 137 6.26 -18.10 2.01
C GLU A 137 7.56 -18.65 2.62
N LEU A 138 8.68 -18.44 1.95
CA LEU A 138 10.01 -18.88 2.38
C LEU A 138 10.45 -18.20 3.69
N ALA A 139 10.22 -16.90 3.82
CA ALA A 139 10.52 -16.18 5.06
C ALA A 139 9.68 -16.70 6.25
N THR A 140 8.40 -17.00 6.00
CA THR A 140 7.50 -17.57 7.02
C THR A 140 7.88 -19.02 7.37
N GLU A 141 8.30 -19.80 6.37
CA GLU A 141 8.82 -21.15 6.59
C GLU A 141 10.11 -21.14 7.42
N ALA A 142 10.99 -20.16 7.19
CA ALA A 142 12.19 -19.96 8.00
C ALA A 142 11.82 -19.74 9.48
N LEU A 143 10.81 -18.91 9.77
CA LEU A 143 10.30 -18.72 11.13
C LEU A 143 9.75 -20.01 11.74
N ARG A 144 8.98 -20.79 10.98
CA ARG A 144 8.43 -22.09 11.44
C ARG A 144 9.52 -23.12 11.73
N SER A 145 10.64 -23.09 11.01
CA SER A 145 11.75 -24.02 11.23
C SER A 145 12.54 -23.76 12.52
N LEU A 146 12.29 -22.64 13.21
CA LEU A 146 12.98 -22.24 14.44
C LEU A 146 12.16 -22.50 15.72
N GLN A 147 10.94 -23.02 15.58
CA GLN A 147 10.04 -23.39 16.69
C GLN A 147 10.34 -24.82 17.17
#